data_AF-A0A9W6ZH99-F1
#
_entry.id   AF-A0A9W6ZH99-F1
#
_cell.length_a   1.000
_cell.length_b   1.000
_cell.length_c   1.000
_cell.angle_alpha   90.00
_cell.angle_beta   90.00
_cell.angle_gamma   90.00
#
_symmetry.space_group_name_H-M   'P 1'
#
loop_
_entity.id
_entity.type
_entity.pdbx_description
1 polymer ?
#
loop_
_entity_poly.entity_id
_entity_poly.type
_entity_poly.pdbx_seq_one_letter_code
_entity_poly.pdbx_strand_id
1 'polypeptide(L)'
;LIHGDLKFLNVVRYSSRVRLIDLDASVPMCTEDSTSFYAGAKFSSGVLPPEMIYALKDGDELKQFEVYFADVINSDPQLWTKIQPTLFKKGRKKKKYVVKTFLTTLIEDEDGDLIEQPRSHSSLPYQLVHSSPSLDIWSFGTMLYALCTGSPLFKVSRDDDLKDGVDMHELSTWNDDKKIKSIAEVNDPMAKDLLSKLLSRDPSDRPSTFTEVLNHPFFTMEGAGGDTDQKLLLEILKKQEENQAMNEMRMQNIMDNTIELKSMAKETKEKIKESTGVLCEAIFEATEVSTPTCFIILPYRIPPPPEGGQDDESLANRAKEMLDKAEGFMDNVTNLTEKTSSFISNPASFAMNFGSSMFKGKVAEMKSKFVDKEMFMYLVDEHTNEPVYDPSGLYPKVIETKSDLVDKHLPMMRVGLQAMAVMNGAAGLASCFCPGIPSRLVPKGLMEKATKFVDGLDKESNVEDYDVVQGEVDSQGGG
;
A
#
# COMPACT_ATOMS: atom_id res chain seq x y z
N LEU A 1 4.17 27.85 37.65
CA LEU A 1 3.00 27.35 36.91
C LEU A 1 3.30 27.47 35.42
N ILE A 2 2.95 26.45 34.66
CA ILE A 2 2.72 26.57 33.20
C ILE A 2 1.25 26.88 32.96
N HIS A 3 0.92 27.51 31.84
CA HIS A 3 -0.46 27.75 31.41
C HIS A 3 -1.10 26.47 30.89
N GLY A 4 -0.39 25.68 30.08
CA GLY A 4 -0.87 24.40 29.55
C GLY A 4 -1.88 24.49 28.39
N ASP A 5 -2.39 25.69 28.09
CA ASP A 5 -3.33 25.98 26.99
C ASP A 5 -3.15 27.41 26.46
N LEU A 6 -1.90 27.82 26.23
CA LEU A 6 -1.57 29.19 25.81
C LEU A 6 -1.98 29.43 24.34
N LYS A 7 -3.03 30.23 24.13
CA LYS A 7 -3.59 30.57 22.81
C LYS A 7 -4.13 32.01 22.78
N PHE A 8 -4.44 32.53 21.59
CA PHE A 8 -4.90 33.91 21.43
C PHE A 8 -6.14 34.27 22.25
N LEU A 9 -7.11 33.37 22.37
CA LEU A 9 -8.33 33.59 23.15
C LEU A 9 -8.06 33.76 24.65
N ASN A 10 -6.92 33.26 25.13
CA ASN A 10 -6.51 33.32 26.53
C ASN A 10 -5.63 34.55 26.83
N VAL A 11 -5.48 35.45 25.85
CA VAL A 11 -4.72 36.70 25.97
C VAL A 11 -5.68 37.89 25.90
N VAL A 12 -5.84 38.61 27.00
CA VAL A 12 -6.73 39.78 27.07
C VAL A 12 -5.98 41.06 27.38
N ARG A 13 -6.48 42.18 26.85
CA ARG A 13 -6.03 43.51 27.24
C ARG A 13 -6.85 43.98 28.43
N TYR A 14 -6.20 44.22 29.56
CA TYR A 14 -6.81 44.83 30.73
C TYR A 14 -6.06 46.12 31.07
N SER A 15 -6.74 47.26 30.95
CA SER A 15 -6.13 48.59 31.02
C SER A 15 -5.02 48.74 29.96
N SER A 16 -3.81 49.16 30.37
CA SER A 16 -2.65 49.30 29.49
C SER A 16 -1.77 48.04 29.40
N ARG A 17 -2.21 46.90 29.96
CA ARG A 17 -1.41 45.67 30.01
C ARG A 17 -2.11 44.50 29.33
N VAL A 18 -1.31 43.62 28.75
CA VAL A 18 -1.75 42.30 28.29
C VAL A 18 -1.68 41.35 29.48
N ARG A 19 -2.71 40.52 29.66
CA ARG A 19 -2.84 39.54 30.75
C ARG A 19 -3.25 38.19 30.16
N LEU A 20 -2.73 37.12 30.76
CA LEU A 20 -3.20 35.76 30.51
C LEU A 20 -4.40 35.48 31.41
N ILE A 21 -5.39 34.78 30.86
CA ILE A 21 -6.59 34.31 31.55
C ILE A 21 -6.77 32.81 31.29
N ASP A 22 -7.82 32.22 31.85
CA ASP A 22 -8.18 30.81 31.64
C ASP A 22 -7.05 29.84 32.06
N LEU A 23 -6.75 29.87 33.36
CA LEU A 23 -5.70 29.05 33.98
C LEU A 23 -6.20 27.66 34.38
N ASP A 24 -7.28 27.18 33.76
CA ASP A 24 -7.96 25.95 34.14
C ASP A 24 -7.20 24.68 33.72
N ALA A 25 -6.27 24.82 32.78
CA ALA A 25 -5.27 23.85 32.35
C ALA A 25 -3.89 24.10 33.00
N SER A 26 -3.78 25.11 33.88
CA SER A 26 -2.50 25.48 34.48
C SER A 26 -2.05 24.46 35.53
N VAL A 27 -0.75 24.21 35.55
CA VAL A 27 -0.16 23.17 36.40
C VAL A 27 1.16 23.68 36.99
N PRO A 28 1.53 23.35 38.25
CA PRO A 28 2.86 23.62 38.78
C PRO A 28 3.94 23.06 37.87
N MET A 29 5.09 23.73 37.77
CA MET A 29 6.22 23.19 37.04
C MET A 29 6.85 22.08 37.87
N CYS A 30 7.20 20.95 37.27
CA CYS A 30 7.99 19.94 37.96
C CYS A 30 9.34 20.55 38.42
N THR A 31 9.66 20.39 39.70
CA THR A 31 10.99 20.61 40.26
C THR A 31 11.59 19.28 40.70
N GLU A 32 12.92 19.13 40.68
CA GLU A 32 13.62 17.86 40.95
C GLU A 32 13.29 17.25 42.32
N ASP A 33 12.86 18.07 43.29
CA ASP A 33 12.64 17.69 44.69
C ASP A 33 11.15 17.53 45.09
N SER A 34 10.20 17.55 44.14
CA SER A 34 8.75 17.61 44.45
C SER A 34 7.91 16.55 43.75
N THR A 35 6.66 16.40 44.19
CA THR A 35 5.59 15.68 43.47
C THR A 35 5.61 16.03 41.98
N SER A 36 5.59 15.00 41.14
CA SER A 36 5.54 15.19 39.68
C SER A 36 4.16 15.67 39.25
N PHE A 37 4.14 16.69 38.40
CA PHE A 37 2.92 17.21 37.78
C PHE A 37 2.95 17.01 36.28
N TYR A 38 1.77 16.80 35.69
CA TYR A 38 1.62 16.42 34.28
C TYR A 38 0.72 17.42 33.54
N ALA A 39 1.06 17.70 32.28
CA ALA A 39 0.27 18.56 31.41
C ALA A 39 -0.68 17.74 30.52
N GLY A 40 -1.77 18.36 30.05
CA GLY A 40 -2.68 17.75 29.09
C GLY A 40 -3.98 17.19 29.65
N ALA A 41 -4.33 17.44 30.92
CA ALA A 41 -5.67 17.14 31.45
C ALA A 41 -6.77 17.95 30.74
N LYS A 42 -6.44 19.20 30.40
CA LYS A 42 -7.21 20.09 29.53
C LYS A 42 -6.26 20.70 28.51
N PHE A 43 -6.75 20.93 27.30
CA PHE A 43 -5.90 21.37 26.19
C PHE A 43 -6.72 21.91 25.02
N SER A 44 -6.05 22.68 24.16
CA SER A 44 -6.43 22.92 22.77
C SER A 44 -5.33 22.36 21.88
N SER A 45 -5.65 21.32 21.11
CA SER A 45 -4.63 20.51 20.43
C SER A 45 -3.87 21.27 19.34
N GLY A 46 -4.40 22.38 18.84
CA GLY A 46 -3.77 23.22 17.83
C GLY A 46 -2.51 23.97 18.30
N VAL A 47 -2.35 24.15 19.61
CA VAL A 47 -1.14 24.79 20.20
C VAL A 47 -0.22 23.79 20.89
N LEU A 48 -0.56 22.50 20.92
CA LEU A 48 0.24 21.50 21.59
C LEU A 48 1.53 21.16 20.82
N PRO A 49 2.62 20.82 21.54
CA PRO A 49 3.86 20.37 20.93
C PRO A 49 3.84 18.89 20.50
N PRO A 50 4.80 18.44 19.67
CA PRO A 50 4.82 17.10 19.11
C PRO A 50 4.80 15.97 20.15
N GLU A 51 5.45 16.16 21.29
CA GLU A 51 5.54 15.18 22.38
C GLU A 51 4.20 14.91 23.07
N MET A 52 3.19 15.76 22.87
CA MET A 52 1.82 15.59 23.37
C MET A 52 0.96 14.73 22.44
N ILE A 53 1.42 14.40 21.23
CA ILE A 53 0.68 13.54 20.30
C ILE A 53 1.26 12.13 20.33
N TYR A 54 0.41 11.15 20.59
CA TYR A 54 0.79 9.74 20.59
C TYR A 54 0.16 9.00 19.41
N ALA A 55 0.96 8.14 18.79
CA ALA A 55 0.57 7.34 17.64
C ALA A 55 0.38 5.89 18.11
N LEU A 56 -0.86 5.47 18.29
CA LEU A 56 -1.19 4.12 18.77
C LEU A 56 -0.55 3.07 17.86
N LYS A 57 0.10 2.07 18.47
CA LYS A 57 0.86 1.04 17.75
C LYS A 57 -0.06 -0.01 17.11
N ASP A 58 -1.06 -0.46 17.84
CA ASP A 58 -1.91 -1.58 17.46
C ASP A 58 -3.33 -1.46 18.06
N GLY A 59 -4.13 -2.51 17.86
CA GLY A 59 -5.49 -2.59 18.38
C GLY A 59 -5.57 -2.81 19.89
N ASP A 60 -4.49 -3.21 20.56
CA ASP A 60 -4.50 -3.47 21.99
C ASP A 60 -4.24 -2.18 22.78
N GLU A 61 -3.33 -1.32 22.32
CA GLU A 61 -3.21 0.05 22.85
C GLU A 61 -4.50 0.86 22.66
N LEU A 62 -5.22 0.63 21.56
CA LEU A 62 -6.54 1.24 21.34
C LEU A 62 -7.56 0.78 22.38
N LYS A 63 -7.68 -0.53 22.60
CA LYS A 63 -8.60 -1.05 23.63
C LYS A 63 -8.21 -0.56 25.01
N GLN A 64 -6.91 -0.50 25.31
CA GLN A 64 -6.40 0.01 26.58
C GLN A 64 -6.84 1.48 26.80
N PHE A 65 -6.75 2.32 25.77
CA PHE A 65 -7.25 3.70 25.80
C PHE A 65 -8.77 3.75 26.03
N GLU A 66 -9.55 2.97 25.29
CA GLU A 66 -11.01 2.92 25.42
C GLU A 66 -11.47 2.42 26.80
N VAL A 67 -10.76 1.44 27.37
CA VAL A 67 -11.01 0.95 28.73
C VAL A 67 -10.72 2.02 29.77
N TYR A 68 -9.61 2.76 29.65
CA TYR A 68 -9.25 3.83 30.57
C TYR A 68 -10.32 4.95 30.58
N PHE A 69 -10.83 5.32 29.41
CA PHE A 69 -11.86 6.36 29.25
C PHE A 69 -13.30 5.82 29.24
N ALA A 70 -13.54 4.58 29.67
CA ALA A 70 -14.86 3.95 29.63
C ALA A 70 -15.94 4.78 30.35
N ASP A 71 -15.60 5.40 31.49
CA ASP A 71 -16.52 6.29 32.22
C ASP A 71 -16.94 7.49 31.34
N VAL A 72 -15.99 8.12 30.64
CA VAL A 72 -16.24 9.26 29.76
C VAL A 72 -17.07 8.86 28.54
N ILE A 73 -16.74 7.72 27.90
CA ILE A 73 -17.49 7.20 26.75
C ILE A 73 -18.99 7.07 27.07
N ASN A 74 -19.31 6.65 28.28
CA ASN A 74 -20.68 6.40 28.70
C ASN A 74 -21.40 7.63 29.28
N SER A 75 -20.67 8.59 29.84
CA SER A 75 -21.26 9.70 30.63
C SER A 75 -21.06 11.09 30.04
N ASP A 76 -20.04 11.31 29.19
CA ASP A 76 -19.73 12.61 28.60
C ASP A 76 -19.35 12.48 27.10
N PRO A 77 -20.36 12.49 26.21
CA PRO A 77 -20.13 12.42 24.76
C PRO A 77 -19.36 13.62 24.20
N GLN A 78 -19.43 14.80 24.83
CA GLN A 78 -18.74 15.99 24.35
C GLN A 78 -17.24 15.88 24.61
N LEU A 79 -16.86 15.50 25.84
CA LEU A 79 -15.47 15.24 26.17
C LEU A 79 -14.92 14.07 25.36
N TRP A 80 -15.68 12.98 25.19
CA TRP A 80 -15.26 11.86 24.35
C TRP A 80 -14.99 12.30 22.91
N THR A 81 -15.86 13.14 22.34
CA THR A 81 -15.68 13.66 20.97
C THR A 81 -14.34 14.38 20.81
N LYS A 82 -13.88 15.08 21.85
CA LYS A 82 -12.61 15.80 21.89
C LYS A 82 -11.39 14.88 22.03
N ILE A 83 -11.46 13.86 22.87
CA ILE A 83 -10.29 13.02 23.21
C ILE A 83 -10.18 11.72 22.39
N GLN A 84 -11.22 11.34 21.65
CA GLN A 84 -11.26 10.06 20.94
C GLN A 84 -10.12 9.90 19.91
N PRO A 85 -9.67 8.66 19.65
CA PRO A 85 -8.65 8.38 18.65
C PRO A 85 -9.03 8.84 17.24
N THR A 86 -8.20 9.69 16.65
CA THR A 86 -8.41 10.25 15.32
C THR A 86 -7.68 9.43 14.25
N LEU A 87 -8.39 9.01 13.20
CA LEU A 87 -7.83 8.19 12.12
C LEU A 87 -7.12 9.05 11.07
N PHE A 88 -5.83 8.80 10.89
CA PHE A 88 -5.07 9.21 9.71
C PHE A 88 -5.14 8.14 8.63
N LYS A 89 -5.44 8.53 7.38
CA LYS A 89 -5.43 7.66 6.21
C LYS A 89 -4.77 8.36 5.01
N LYS A 90 -3.67 7.79 4.50
CA LYS A 90 -3.01 8.23 3.27
C LYS A 90 -2.62 7.02 2.42
N GLY A 91 -3.37 6.79 1.34
CA GLY A 91 -3.25 5.56 0.54
C GLY A 91 -3.54 4.32 1.36
N ARG A 92 -2.59 3.37 1.41
CA ARG A 92 -2.66 2.15 2.23
C ARG A 92 -2.28 2.38 3.70
N LYS A 93 -1.58 3.48 4.04
CA LYS A 93 -1.15 3.78 5.41
C LYS A 93 -2.35 4.25 6.23
N LYS A 94 -2.62 3.56 7.34
CA LYS A 94 -3.61 3.91 8.35
C LYS A 94 -2.91 3.98 9.70
N LYS A 95 -3.17 5.04 10.47
CA LYS A 95 -2.68 5.15 11.85
C LYS A 95 -3.69 5.92 12.70
N LYS A 96 -3.82 5.57 13.97
CA LYS A 96 -4.67 6.30 14.91
C LYS A 96 -3.79 7.15 15.83
N TYR A 97 -4.21 8.40 16.02
CA TYR A 97 -3.53 9.37 16.86
C TYR A 97 -4.42 9.81 18.00
N VAL A 98 -3.82 10.07 19.16
CA VAL A 98 -4.47 10.61 20.35
C VAL A 98 -3.60 11.70 20.94
N VAL A 99 -4.22 12.65 21.63
CA VAL A 99 -3.50 13.55 22.54
C VAL A 99 -3.18 12.75 23.82
N LYS A 100 -1.99 12.96 24.38
CA LYS A 100 -1.61 12.40 25.68
C LYS A 100 -2.35 13.13 26.80
N THR A 101 -3.61 12.73 26.99
CA THR A 101 -4.54 13.26 27.98
C THR A 101 -4.79 12.23 29.08
N PHE A 102 -5.36 12.64 30.21
CA PHE A 102 -5.67 11.74 31.32
C PHE A 102 -6.86 12.27 32.12
N LEU A 103 -7.46 11.40 32.93
CA LEU A 103 -8.47 11.79 33.91
C LEU A 103 -7.79 12.23 35.20
N THR A 104 -8.32 13.27 35.85
CA THR A 104 -7.78 13.77 37.11
C THR A 104 -8.50 13.18 38.32
N THR A 105 -7.81 13.14 39.45
CA THR A 105 -8.36 12.92 40.79
C THR A 105 -7.71 13.90 41.75
N LEU A 106 -8.42 14.33 42.78
CA LEU A 106 -7.85 15.15 43.85
C LEU A 106 -7.14 14.26 44.86
N ILE A 107 -5.93 14.64 45.25
CA ILE A 107 -5.19 14.05 46.37
C ILE A 107 -4.74 15.16 47.31
N GLU A 108 -4.58 14.86 48.59
CA GLU A 108 -3.95 15.78 49.55
C GLU A 108 -2.43 15.72 49.40
N ASP A 109 -1.79 16.88 49.31
CA ASP A 109 -0.33 17.00 49.32
C ASP A 109 0.24 17.01 50.75
N GLU A 110 1.56 17.21 50.87
CA GLU A 110 2.26 17.21 52.17
C GLU A 110 1.81 18.35 53.10
N ASP A 111 1.28 19.44 52.53
CA ASP A 111 0.77 20.60 53.26
C ASP A 111 -0.74 20.49 53.57
N GLY A 112 -1.38 19.41 53.09
CA GLY A 112 -2.82 19.16 53.25
C GLY A 112 -3.70 19.86 52.22
N ASP A 113 -3.10 20.44 51.17
CA ASP A 113 -3.82 21.07 50.07
C ASP A 113 -4.27 20.01 49.04
N LEU A 114 -5.47 20.18 48.49
CA LEU A 114 -6.00 19.29 47.47
C LEU A 114 -5.42 19.65 46.10
N ILE A 115 -4.62 18.74 45.54
CA ILE A 115 -3.99 18.88 44.23
C ILE A 115 -4.56 17.88 43.21
N GLU A 116 -4.68 18.31 41.95
CA GLU A 116 -5.08 17.42 40.85
C GLU A 116 -3.92 16.54 40.40
N GLN A 117 -4.16 15.23 40.31
CA GLN A 117 -3.19 14.24 39.84
C GLN A 117 -3.83 13.26 38.85
N PRO A 118 -3.04 12.60 37.98
CA PRO A 118 -3.57 11.62 37.04
C PRO A 118 -4.16 10.39 37.75
N ARG A 119 -5.39 10.05 37.40
CA ARG A 119 -6.03 8.78 37.77
C ARG A 119 -5.31 7.65 37.02
N SER A 120 -4.78 6.66 37.74
CA SER A 120 -4.25 5.41 37.18
C SER A 120 -3.35 5.58 35.94
N HIS A 121 -2.31 6.42 36.02
CA HIS A 121 -1.46 6.72 34.85
C HIS A 121 -0.81 5.48 34.18
N SER A 122 -0.63 4.38 34.93
CA SER A 122 -0.10 3.10 34.42
C SER A 122 -1.07 2.35 33.50
N SER A 123 -2.36 2.72 33.53
CA SER A 123 -3.40 2.12 32.70
C SER A 123 -3.49 2.74 31.30
N LEU A 124 -2.76 3.83 31.02
CA LEU A 124 -2.69 4.45 29.70
C LEU A 124 -1.68 3.75 28.78
N PRO A 125 -1.88 3.77 27.44
CA PRO A 125 -0.94 3.16 26.49
C PRO A 125 0.32 4.00 26.23
N TYR A 126 0.49 5.13 26.93
CA TYR A 126 1.59 6.06 26.76
C TYR A 126 2.04 6.65 28.10
N GLN A 127 3.28 7.15 28.12
CA GLN A 127 3.79 7.93 29.24
C GLN A 127 3.25 9.36 29.18
N LEU A 128 2.83 9.87 30.32
CA LEU A 128 2.39 11.25 30.51
C LEU A 128 3.56 12.22 30.35
N VAL A 129 3.24 13.45 29.96
CA VAL A 129 4.23 14.51 29.76
C VAL A 129 4.31 15.36 31.01
N HIS A 130 5.51 15.46 31.59
CA HIS A 130 5.75 16.33 32.73
C HIS A 130 5.49 17.79 32.38
N SER A 131 4.89 18.50 33.32
CA SER A 131 4.72 19.95 33.25
C SER A 131 6.08 20.65 33.13
N SER A 132 6.29 21.34 32.01
CA SER A 132 7.55 22.01 31.69
C SER A 132 7.28 23.32 30.94
N PRO A 133 8.06 24.39 31.18
CA PRO A 133 7.98 25.63 30.40
C PRO A 133 8.05 25.42 28.89
N SER A 134 8.76 24.38 28.44
CA SER A 134 8.91 24.02 27.02
C SER A 134 7.59 23.82 26.28
N LEU A 135 6.51 23.46 26.99
CA LEU A 135 5.16 23.31 26.42
C LEU A 135 4.55 24.67 26.05
N ASP A 136 4.60 25.64 26.97
CA ASP A 136 4.11 27.00 26.72
C ASP A 136 5.02 27.74 25.74
N ILE A 137 6.33 27.44 25.71
CA ILE A 137 7.29 28.02 24.77
C ILE A 137 6.98 27.58 23.33
N TRP A 138 6.62 26.30 23.12
CA TRP A 138 6.10 25.86 21.83
C TRP A 138 4.79 26.56 21.48
N SER A 139 3.83 26.59 22.42
CA SER A 139 2.52 27.23 22.23
C SER A 139 2.69 28.70 21.83
N PHE A 140 3.59 29.41 22.50
CA PHE A 140 4.01 30.77 22.14
C PHE A 140 4.62 30.86 20.74
N GLY A 141 5.45 29.88 20.35
CA GLY A 141 5.98 29.78 18.99
C GLY A 141 4.88 29.66 17.93
N THR A 142 3.82 28.87 18.19
CA THR A 142 2.68 28.75 17.26
C THR A 142 1.92 30.08 17.13
N MET A 143 1.76 30.82 18.23
CA MET A 143 1.16 32.15 18.23
C MET A 143 2.03 33.17 17.49
N LEU A 144 3.34 33.19 17.75
CA LEU A 144 4.28 34.09 17.07
C LEU A 144 4.30 33.82 15.57
N TYR A 145 4.27 32.56 15.16
CA TYR A 145 4.15 32.20 13.74
C TYR A 145 2.89 32.81 13.13
N ALA A 146 1.73 32.61 13.78
CA ALA A 146 0.47 33.16 13.29
C ALA A 146 0.44 34.70 13.24
N LEU A 147 1.13 35.38 14.17
CA LEU A 147 1.32 36.82 14.11
C LEU A 147 2.19 37.26 12.92
N CYS A 148 3.21 36.47 12.57
CA CYS A 148 4.13 36.78 11.47
C CYS A 148 3.52 36.52 10.09
N THR A 149 2.71 35.47 9.95
CA THR A 149 2.19 34.97 8.66
C THR A 149 0.71 35.30 8.44
N GLY A 150 -0.02 35.67 9.50
CA GLY A 150 -1.46 35.84 9.48
C GLY A 150 -2.26 34.53 9.41
N SER A 151 -1.60 33.37 9.49
CA SER A 151 -2.22 32.04 9.39
C SER A 151 -1.71 31.10 10.49
N PRO A 152 -2.55 30.19 11.03
CA PRO A 152 -2.10 29.24 12.05
C PRO A 152 -1.09 28.23 11.47
N LEU A 153 -0.18 27.74 12.32
CA LEU A 153 0.85 26.77 11.93
C LEU A 153 0.26 25.44 11.45
N PHE A 154 -0.83 25.01 12.08
CA PHE A 154 -1.60 23.82 11.71
C PHE A 154 -3.04 24.21 11.41
N LYS A 155 -3.77 23.37 10.67
CA LYS A 155 -5.20 23.60 10.48
C LYS A 155 -5.93 23.25 11.76
N VAL A 156 -6.68 24.20 12.28
CA VAL A 156 -7.46 24.06 13.50
C VAL A 156 -8.95 24.17 13.22
N SER A 157 -9.75 23.60 14.12
CA SER A 157 -11.20 23.71 14.18
C SER A 157 -11.61 25.05 14.78
N ARG A 158 -12.91 25.27 14.98
CA ARG A 158 -13.42 26.47 15.67
C ARG A 158 -13.00 26.52 17.15
N ASP A 159 -12.69 25.36 17.74
CA ASP A 159 -12.38 25.23 19.16
C ASP A 159 -10.85 25.11 19.39
N ASP A 160 -10.04 25.61 18.44
CA ASP A 160 -8.56 25.59 18.45
C ASP A 160 -7.93 24.18 18.54
N ASP A 161 -8.68 23.15 18.16
CA ASP A 161 -8.21 21.76 18.08
C ASP A 161 -7.72 21.42 16.67
N LEU A 162 -6.73 20.52 16.55
CA LEU A 162 -6.26 20.02 15.25
C LEU A 162 -7.43 19.44 14.46
N LYS A 163 -7.53 19.85 13.20
CA LYS A 163 -8.74 19.61 12.40
C LYS A 163 -9.02 18.12 12.16
N ASP A 164 -7.99 17.34 11.83
CA ASP A 164 -8.14 15.93 11.51
C ASP A 164 -6.86 15.12 11.72
N GLY A 165 -6.91 13.83 11.36
CA GLY A 165 -5.79 12.91 11.51
C GLY A 165 -4.57 13.26 10.65
N VAL A 166 -4.73 14.07 9.60
CA VAL A 166 -3.61 14.56 8.77
C VAL A 166 -2.81 15.59 9.56
N ASP A 167 -3.46 16.54 10.22
CA ASP A 167 -2.77 17.54 11.06
C ASP A 167 -2.13 16.88 12.31
N MET A 168 -2.81 15.91 12.93
CA MET A 168 -2.22 15.09 14.01
C MET A 168 -0.98 14.30 13.53
N HIS A 169 -1.05 13.72 12.33
CA HIS A 169 0.10 13.05 11.72
C HIS A 169 1.24 14.04 11.46
N GLU A 170 0.91 15.23 10.95
CA GLU A 170 1.89 16.26 10.62
C GLU A 170 2.67 16.70 11.84
N LEU A 171 1.98 17.01 12.95
CA LEU A 171 2.56 17.37 14.24
C LEU A 171 3.33 16.19 14.87
N SER A 172 2.76 14.98 14.90
CA SER A 172 3.43 13.82 15.50
C SER A 172 4.77 13.47 14.82
N THR A 173 4.88 13.76 13.52
CA THR A 173 6.07 13.50 12.69
C THR A 173 6.87 14.77 12.41
N TRP A 174 6.64 15.83 13.20
CA TRP A 174 7.39 17.08 13.12
C TRP A 174 8.90 16.85 13.19
N ASN A 175 9.65 17.49 12.32
CA ASN A 175 11.11 17.42 12.23
C ASN A 175 11.67 18.73 11.66
N ASP A 176 13.00 18.85 11.58
CA ASP A 176 13.61 20.09 11.10
C ASP A 176 13.24 20.44 9.65
N ASP A 177 13.08 19.46 8.77
CA ASP A 177 12.67 19.71 7.39
C ASP A 177 11.27 20.34 7.32
N LYS A 178 10.33 19.86 8.14
CA LYS A 178 8.98 20.43 8.24
C LYS A 178 8.99 21.80 8.89
N LYS A 179 9.78 21.98 9.95
CA LYS A 179 9.98 23.26 10.63
C LYS A 179 10.47 24.33 9.66
N ILE A 180 11.56 24.05 8.94
CA ILE A 180 12.17 24.95 7.95
C ILE A 180 11.16 25.31 6.85
N LYS A 181 10.44 24.32 6.31
CA LYS A 181 9.40 24.57 5.28
C LYS A 181 8.28 25.46 5.80
N SER A 182 7.83 25.23 7.03
CA SER A 182 6.71 25.96 7.62
C SER A 182 7.08 27.43 7.86
N ILE A 183 8.26 27.69 8.44
CA ILE A 183 8.69 29.06 8.75
C ILE A 183 9.31 29.81 7.56
N ALA A 184 9.38 29.18 6.37
CA ALA A 184 10.04 29.77 5.20
C ALA A 184 9.40 31.10 4.78
N GLU A 185 8.07 31.21 4.90
CA GLU A 185 7.28 32.39 4.54
C GLU A 185 7.41 33.58 5.53
N VAL A 186 8.04 33.37 6.68
CA VAL A 186 8.29 34.44 7.66
C VAL A 186 9.32 35.41 7.07
N ASN A 187 8.96 36.68 6.92
CA ASN A 187 9.84 37.67 6.26
C ASN A 187 10.93 38.21 7.19
N ASP A 188 10.62 38.41 8.46
CA ASP A 188 11.57 38.92 9.44
C ASP A 188 12.61 37.84 9.81
N PRO A 189 13.91 38.04 9.51
CA PRO A 189 14.97 37.08 9.83
C PRO A 189 15.10 36.79 11.32
N MET A 190 14.87 37.77 12.20
CA MET A 190 14.95 37.60 13.67
C MET A 190 13.76 36.81 14.19
N ALA A 191 12.57 37.08 13.66
CA ALA A 191 11.38 36.29 13.97
C ALA A 191 11.55 34.84 13.50
N LYS A 192 12.09 34.64 12.30
CA LYS A 192 12.38 33.31 11.74
C LYS A 192 13.41 32.56 12.59
N ASP A 193 14.48 33.23 13.02
CA ASP A 193 15.49 32.64 13.91
C ASP A 193 14.89 32.23 15.27
N LEU A 194 14.08 33.10 15.87
CA LEU A 194 13.38 32.80 17.12
C LEU A 194 12.44 31.60 16.94
N LEU A 195 11.60 31.61 15.92
CA LEU A 195 10.67 30.52 15.61
C LEU A 195 11.39 29.19 15.38
N SER A 196 12.58 29.21 14.78
CA SER A 196 13.39 28.01 14.57
C SER A 196 13.81 27.32 15.88
N LYS A 197 13.94 28.08 16.97
CA LYS A 197 14.26 27.61 18.33
C LYS A 197 12.99 27.21 19.10
N LEU A 198 11.92 28.00 19.02
CA LEU A 198 10.66 27.73 19.73
C LEU A 198 9.96 26.46 19.21
N LEU A 199 9.99 26.26 17.89
CA LEU A 199 9.29 25.16 17.20
C LEU A 199 10.17 23.91 17.03
N SER A 200 11.12 23.66 17.92
CA SER A 200 11.94 22.45 17.94
C SER A 200 11.15 21.23 18.42
N ARG A 201 11.37 20.07 17.78
CA ARG A 201 10.67 18.83 18.13
C ARG A 201 11.01 18.39 19.55
N ASP A 202 12.30 18.30 19.87
CA ASP A 202 12.74 17.93 21.21
C ASP A 202 12.50 19.11 22.17
N PRO A 203 11.84 18.90 23.32
CA PRO A 203 11.66 19.93 24.33
C PRO A 203 12.98 20.53 24.83
N SER A 204 14.06 19.76 24.85
CA SER A 204 15.38 20.20 25.33
C SER A 204 16.12 21.10 24.34
N ASP A 205 15.74 21.08 23.07
CA ASP A 205 16.25 21.99 22.03
C ASP A 205 15.54 23.35 22.03
N ARG A 206 14.49 23.51 22.84
CA ARG A 206 13.78 24.78 23.04
C ARG A 206 14.47 25.58 24.16
N PRO A 207 14.32 26.92 24.18
CA PRO A 207 14.76 27.71 25.34
C PRO A 207 14.18 27.15 26.64
N SER A 208 14.97 27.16 27.71
CA SER A 208 14.58 26.57 28.99
C SER A 208 13.57 27.43 29.75
N THR A 209 13.58 28.75 29.50
CA THR A 209 12.75 29.74 30.18
C THR A 209 12.28 30.84 29.22
N PHE A 210 11.18 31.51 29.57
CA PHE A 210 10.74 32.72 28.85
C PHE A 210 11.74 33.88 28.98
N THR A 211 12.61 33.90 30.00
CA THR A 211 13.70 34.88 30.08
C THR A 211 14.68 34.72 28.93
N GLU A 212 15.04 33.48 28.57
CA GLU A 212 15.87 33.21 27.39
C GLU A 212 15.16 33.62 26.09
N VAL A 213 13.85 33.35 25.99
CA VAL A 213 13.02 33.80 24.86
C VAL A 213 13.05 35.32 24.73
N LEU A 214 12.88 36.06 25.83
CA LEU A 214 12.86 37.53 25.85
C LEU A 214 14.24 38.16 25.64
N ASN A 215 15.32 37.45 25.96
CA ASN A 215 16.69 37.88 25.65
C ASN A 215 17.06 37.68 24.18
N HIS A 216 16.19 37.04 23.39
CA HIS A 216 16.42 36.86 21.96
C HIS A 216 16.49 38.20 21.23
N PRO A 217 17.39 38.35 20.24
CA PRO A 217 17.50 39.54 19.38
C PRO A 217 16.18 40.10 18.87
N PHE A 218 15.22 39.23 18.55
CA PHE A 218 13.87 39.61 18.13
C PHE A 218 13.18 40.61 19.08
N PHE A 219 13.36 40.49 20.41
CA PHE A 219 12.76 41.41 21.40
C PHE A 219 13.70 42.52 21.86
N THR A 220 15.01 42.31 21.73
CA THR A 220 16.01 43.25 22.25
C THR A 220 16.48 44.26 21.19
N MET A 221 16.22 44.02 19.90
CA MET A 221 16.67 44.85 18.77
C MET A 221 15.73 46.01 18.38
N GLU A 222 14.58 46.19 19.03
CA GLU A 222 13.78 47.41 18.86
C GLU A 222 14.45 48.61 19.58
N GLY A 223 15.40 49.29 18.92
CA GLY A 223 15.73 50.68 19.29
C GLY A 223 17.17 51.21 19.20
N ALA A 224 18.18 50.48 18.76
CA ALA A 224 19.53 51.06 18.59
C ALA A 224 20.24 50.44 17.37
N GLY A 225 20.56 51.26 16.36
CA GLY A 225 21.38 50.83 15.23
C GLY A 225 22.86 50.85 15.57
N GLY A 226 23.35 49.77 16.20
CA GLY A 226 24.76 49.56 16.52
C GLY A 226 25.45 48.58 15.55
N ASP A 227 26.78 48.66 15.48
CA ASP A 227 27.66 47.83 14.64
C ASP A 227 27.57 46.32 15.00
N THR A 228 27.21 46.02 16.25
CA THR A 228 26.99 44.64 16.74
C THR A 228 25.74 44.00 16.12
N ASP A 229 24.73 44.80 15.79
CA ASP A 229 23.45 44.34 15.24
C ASP A 229 23.60 43.89 13.79
N GLN A 230 24.44 44.61 13.04
CA GLN A 230 24.77 44.27 11.65
C GLN A 230 25.57 42.96 11.58
N LYS A 231 26.47 42.73 12.53
CA LYS A 231 27.26 41.51 12.60
C LYS A 231 26.40 40.27 12.94
N LEU A 232 25.46 40.40 13.87
CA LEU A 232 24.55 39.30 14.23
C LEU A 232 23.58 38.98 13.09
N LEU A 233 23.02 40.01 12.43
CA LEU A 233 22.19 39.82 11.24
C LEU A 233 22.97 39.10 10.13
N LEU A 234 24.22 39.50 9.87
CA LEU A 234 25.08 38.82 8.90
C LEU A 234 25.36 37.37 9.29
N GLU A 235 25.57 37.07 10.58
CA GLU A 235 25.77 35.69 11.04
C GLU A 235 24.51 34.83 10.85
N ILE A 236 23.32 35.38 11.14
CA ILE A 236 22.04 34.69 10.94
C ILE A 236 21.80 34.43 9.44
N LEU A 237 22.04 35.42 8.59
CA LEU A 237 21.90 35.27 7.14
C LEU A 237 22.87 34.21 6.60
N LYS A 238 24.12 34.20 7.08
CA LYS A 238 25.11 33.19 6.68
C LYS A 238 24.69 31.78 7.11
N LYS A 239 24.20 31.60 8.34
CA LYS A 239 23.66 30.31 8.80
C LYS A 239 22.45 29.87 7.98
N GLN A 240 21.61 30.82 7.54
CA GLN A 240 20.49 30.51 6.65
C GLN A 240 20.96 30.03 5.27
N GLU A 241 21.97 30.68 4.67
CA GLU A 241 22.56 30.26 3.40
C GLU A 241 23.21 28.87 3.50
N GLU A 242 23.98 28.61 4.56
CA GLU A 242 24.60 27.29 4.82
C GLU A 242 23.54 26.19 4.97
N ASN A 243 22.45 26.46 5.69
CA ASN A 243 21.33 25.53 5.84
C ASN A 243 20.59 25.31 4.51
N GLN A 244 20.43 26.35 3.69
CA GLN A 244 19.84 26.22 2.36
C GLN A 244 20.69 25.32 1.46
N ALA A 245 22.00 25.54 1.40
CA ALA A 245 22.93 24.73 0.62
C ALA A 245 22.94 23.26 1.08
N MET A 246 22.93 23.01 2.40
CA MET A 246 22.86 21.65 2.94
C MET A 246 21.54 20.96 2.55
N ASN A 247 20.43 21.68 2.55
CA ASN A 247 19.12 21.14 2.17
C ASN A 247 19.03 20.82 0.67
N GLU A 248 19.60 21.66 -0.19
CA GLU A 248 19.73 21.38 -1.63
C GLU A 248 20.52 20.09 -1.87
N MET A 249 21.65 19.92 -1.16
CA MET A 249 22.45 18.70 -1.24
C MET A 249 21.67 17.45 -0.77
N ARG A 250 20.92 17.55 0.34
CA ARG A 250 20.05 16.45 0.80
C ARG A 250 18.99 16.10 -0.23
N MET A 251 18.38 17.11 -0.85
CA MET A 251 17.36 16.91 -1.89
C MET A 251 17.94 16.21 -3.12
N GLN A 252 19.15 16.58 -3.54
CA GLN A 252 19.85 15.93 -4.63
C GLN A 252 20.12 14.44 -4.33
N ASN A 253 20.64 14.14 -3.13
CA ASN A 253 20.88 12.74 -2.71
C ASN A 253 19.60 11.89 -2.74
N ILE A 254 18.44 12.47 -2.34
CA ILE A 254 17.15 11.76 -2.40
C ILE A 254 16.74 11.49 -3.86
N MET A 255 16.96 12.46 -4.76
CA MET A 255 16.68 12.27 -6.18
C MET A 255 17.55 11.17 -6.78
N ASP A 256 18.85 11.17 -6.47
CA ASP A 256 19.80 10.18 -6.97
C ASP A 256 19.44 8.76 -6.50
N ASN A 257 19.16 8.58 -5.20
CA ASN A 257 18.67 7.31 -4.65
C ASN A 257 17.36 6.83 -5.30
N THR A 258 16.47 7.76 -5.66
CA THR A 258 15.20 7.43 -6.34
C THR A 258 15.45 6.93 -7.77
N ILE A 259 16.43 7.49 -8.46
CA ILE A 259 16.84 7.05 -9.80
C ILE A 259 17.46 5.65 -9.74
N GLU A 260 18.35 5.40 -8.77
CA GLU A 260 18.99 4.10 -8.57
C GLU A 260 17.96 3.00 -8.29
N LEU A 261 17.01 3.24 -7.39
CA LEU A 261 15.92 2.29 -7.09
C LEU A 261 15.12 1.91 -8.34
N LYS A 262 14.81 2.87 -9.22
CA LYS A 262 14.11 2.60 -10.48
C LYS A 262 14.97 1.74 -11.43
N SER A 263 16.27 1.98 -11.48
CA SER A 263 17.21 1.21 -12.28
C SER A 263 17.29 -0.25 -11.80
N MET A 264 17.48 -0.46 -10.50
CA MET A 264 17.53 -1.81 -9.89
C MET A 264 16.23 -2.59 -10.12
N ALA A 265 15.07 -1.92 -10.02
CA ALA A 265 13.77 -2.54 -10.29
C ALA A 265 13.65 -3.01 -11.75
N LYS A 266 14.20 -2.24 -12.70
CA LYS A 266 14.25 -2.63 -14.11
C LYS A 266 15.15 -3.85 -14.33
N GLU A 267 16.35 -3.85 -13.77
CA GLU A 267 17.32 -4.96 -13.90
C GLU A 267 16.77 -6.24 -13.29
N THR A 268 16.11 -6.15 -12.13
CA THR A 268 15.48 -7.31 -11.47
C THR A 268 14.38 -7.91 -12.33
N LYS A 269 13.55 -7.06 -12.97
CA LYS A 269 12.52 -7.53 -13.90
C LYS A 269 13.11 -8.23 -15.13
N GLU A 270 14.23 -7.77 -15.65
CA GLU A 270 14.94 -8.40 -16.77
C GLU A 270 15.48 -9.78 -16.38
N LYS A 271 16.15 -9.90 -15.21
CA LYS A 271 16.65 -11.19 -14.71
C LYS A 271 15.53 -12.20 -14.42
N ILE A 272 14.38 -11.76 -13.92
CA ILE A 272 13.21 -12.62 -13.71
C ILE A 272 12.72 -13.19 -15.05
N LYS A 273 12.66 -12.36 -16.11
CA LYS A 273 12.26 -12.83 -17.45
C LYS A 273 13.25 -13.86 -18.01
N GLU A 274 14.54 -13.62 -17.86
CA GLU A 274 15.59 -14.54 -18.33
C GLU A 274 15.51 -15.89 -17.60
N SER A 275 15.41 -15.86 -16.27
CA SER A 275 15.25 -17.06 -15.45
C SER A 275 13.96 -17.83 -15.79
N THR A 276 12.89 -17.12 -16.17
CA THR A 276 11.64 -17.74 -16.63
C THR A 276 11.85 -18.54 -17.90
N GLY A 277 12.58 -17.99 -18.88
CA GLY A 277 12.89 -18.68 -20.14
C GLY A 277 13.68 -19.97 -19.91
N VAL A 278 14.73 -19.91 -19.10
CA VAL A 278 15.58 -21.07 -18.77
C VAL A 278 14.76 -22.19 -18.10
N LEU A 279 13.86 -21.84 -17.18
CA LEU A 279 13.01 -22.84 -16.51
C LEU A 279 12.01 -23.48 -17.47
N CYS A 280 11.40 -22.71 -18.37
CA CYS A 280 10.53 -23.27 -19.40
C CYS A 280 11.31 -24.27 -20.27
N GLU A 281 12.46 -23.89 -20.83
CA GLU A 281 13.31 -24.77 -21.64
C GLU A 281 13.67 -26.07 -20.89
N ALA A 282 14.11 -25.97 -19.64
CA ALA A 282 14.46 -27.13 -18.83
C ALA A 282 13.28 -28.09 -18.61
N ILE A 283 12.05 -27.58 -18.45
CA ILE A 283 10.87 -28.43 -18.28
C ILE A 283 10.48 -29.10 -19.61
N PHE A 284 10.60 -28.39 -20.74
CA PHE A 284 10.42 -28.99 -22.06
C PHE A 284 11.43 -30.12 -22.31
N GLU A 285 12.71 -29.91 -21.96
CA GLU A 285 13.74 -30.94 -22.07
C GLU A 285 13.50 -32.13 -21.13
N ALA A 286 13.10 -31.88 -19.88
CA ALA A 286 12.86 -32.92 -18.87
C ALA A 286 11.63 -33.81 -19.15
N THR A 287 10.71 -33.39 -20.01
CA THR A 287 9.53 -34.19 -20.37
C THR A 287 9.79 -35.23 -21.46
N GLU A 288 10.99 -35.28 -22.05
CA GLU A 288 11.42 -36.24 -23.10
C GLU A 288 10.45 -36.38 -24.29
N VAL A 289 9.61 -35.38 -24.55
CA VAL A 289 8.64 -35.46 -25.65
C VAL A 289 9.19 -34.70 -26.86
N SER A 290 9.60 -35.41 -27.92
CA SER A 290 9.91 -34.79 -29.22
C SER A 290 8.62 -34.39 -29.97
N THR A 291 7.75 -33.64 -29.30
CA THR A 291 6.53 -33.11 -29.87
C THR A 291 6.73 -31.72 -30.45
N PRO A 292 6.04 -31.39 -31.55
CA PRO A 292 5.90 -30.02 -32.01
C PRO A 292 5.44 -29.09 -30.87
N THR A 293 5.90 -27.84 -30.87
CA THR A 293 5.54 -26.84 -29.85
C THR A 293 4.08 -26.38 -29.94
N CYS A 294 3.43 -26.59 -31.08
CA CYS A 294 2.02 -26.26 -31.27
C CYS A 294 1.26 -27.37 -32.02
N PHE A 295 0.32 -28.01 -31.33
CA PHE A 295 -0.52 -29.07 -31.88
C PHE A 295 -1.86 -29.15 -31.17
N ILE A 296 -2.83 -29.79 -31.82
CA ILE A 296 -4.14 -30.12 -31.25
C ILE A 296 -4.43 -31.60 -31.40
N ILE A 297 -5.05 -32.20 -30.39
CA ILE A 297 -5.58 -33.57 -30.44
C ILE A 297 -7.10 -33.48 -30.57
N LEU A 298 -7.67 -34.17 -31.54
CA LEU A 298 -9.10 -34.23 -31.79
C LEU A 298 -9.59 -35.69 -31.75
N PRO A 299 -10.82 -35.94 -31.26
CA PRO A 299 -11.40 -37.30 -31.23
C PRO A 299 -12.00 -37.72 -32.58
N TYR A 300 -11.72 -36.97 -33.66
CA TYR A 300 -12.22 -37.22 -35.00
C TYR A 300 -11.21 -36.72 -36.05
N ARG A 301 -11.33 -37.25 -37.28
CA ARG A 301 -10.52 -36.75 -38.40
C ARG A 301 -11.11 -35.47 -38.97
N ILE A 302 -10.26 -34.46 -39.17
CA ILE A 302 -10.62 -33.24 -39.88
C ILE A 302 -10.96 -33.59 -41.35
N PRO A 303 -12.14 -33.17 -41.84
CA PRO A 303 -12.51 -33.36 -43.24
C PRO A 303 -11.64 -32.51 -44.18
N PRO A 304 -11.45 -32.92 -45.44
CA PRO A 304 -10.67 -32.14 -46.42
C PRO A 304 -11.17 -30.70 -46.51
N PRO A 305 -10.31 -29.68 -46.71
CA PRO A 305 -10.73 -28.28 -46.76
C PRO A 305 -11.89 -28.06 -47.73
N PRO A 306 -12.83 -27.14 -47.42
CA PRO A 306 -13.93 -26.85 -48.34
C PRO A 306 -13.39 -26.37 -49.69
N GLU A 307 -13.93 -26.92 -50.78
CA GLU A 307 -13.59 -26.47 -52.13
C GLU A 307 -14.17 -25.06 -52.36
N GLY A 308 -13.43 -24.20 -53.09
CA GLY A 308 -13.88 -22.85 -53.38
C GLY A 308 -15.23 -22.85 -54.09
N GLY A 309 -16.24 -22.20 -53.50
CA GLY A 309 -17.60 -22.09 -54.04
C GLY A 309 -18.67 -22.95 -53.35
N GLN A 310 -18.37 -23.62 -52.23
CA GLN A 310 -19.40 -24.26 -51.39
C GLN A 310 -20.38 -23.23 -50.81
N ASP A 311 -21.67 -23.56 -50.83
CA ASP A 311 -22.71 -22.71 -50.27
C ASP A 311 -22.74 -22.75 -48.72
N ASP A 312 -23.36 -21.73 -48.13
CA ASP A 312 -23.47 -21.56 -46.68
C ASP A 312 -24.21 -22.73 -46.00
N GLU A 313 -25.10 -23.42 -46.70
CA GLU A 313 -25.87 -24.55 -46.16
C GLU A 313 -25.00 -25.81 -46.03
N SER A 314 -24.17 -26.08 -47.04
CA SER A 314 -23.16 -27.14 -47.03
C SER A 314 -22.11 -26.91 -45.95
N LEU A 315 -21.61 -25.67 -45.83
CA LEU A 315 -20.67 -25.28 -44.78
C LEU A 315 -21.29 -25.38 -43.38
N ALA A 316 -22.57 -25.01 -43.22
CA ALA A 316 -23.27 -25.13 -41.94
C ALA A 316 -23.54 -26.59 -41.55
N ASN A 317 -23.88 -27.46 -42.50
CA ASN A 317 -24.06 -28.90 -42.23
C ASN A 317 -22.74 -29.58 -41.87
N ARG A 318 -21.67 -29.23 -42.58
CA ARG A 318 -20.29 -29.66 -42.26
C ARG A 318 -19.87 -29.18 -40.86
N ALA A 319 -20.14 -27.92 -40.54
CA ALA A 319 -19.91 -27.39 -39.21
C ALA A 319 -20.67 -28.25 -38.18
N LYS A 320 -21.97 -28.48 -38.38
CA LYS A 320 -22.83 -29.24 -37.45
C LYS A 320 -22.28 -30.63 -37.12
N GLU A 321 -21.76 -31.34 -38.12
CA GLU A 321 -21.17 -32.66 -37.91
C GLU A 321 -19.84 -32.62 -37.12
N MET A 322 -18.99 -31.61 -37.37
CA MET A 322 -17.77 -31.38 -36.60
C MET A 322 -18.08 -30.97 -35.16
N LEU A 323 -19.16 -30.21 -34.96
CA LEU A 323 -19.60 -29.65 -33.68
C LEU A 323 -20.14 -30.72 -32.73
N ASP A 324 -21.00 -31.63 -33.19
CA ASP A 324 -21.51 -32.73 -32.38
C ASP A 324 -20.37 -33.59 -31.80
N LYS A 325 -19.23 -33.63 -32.51
CA LYS A 325 -18.01 -34.34 -32.09
C LYS A 325 -17.06 -33.47 -31.25
N ALA A 326 -17.07 -32.15 -31.41
CA ALA A 326 -16.17 -31.20 -30.76
C ALA A 326 -16.68 -30.65 -29.43
N GLU A 327 -17.98 -30.40 -29.29
CA GLU A 327 -18.56 -29.69 -28.14
C GLU A 327 -18.32 -30.43 -26.81
N GLY A 328 -18.52 -31.75 -26.80
CA GLY A 328 -18.26 -32.58 -25.62
C GLY A 328 -16.77 -32.77 -25.33
N PHE A 329 -15.89 -32.60 -26.32
CA PHE A 329 -14.45 -32.69 -26.12
C PHE A 329 -13.87 -31.37 -25.61
N MET A 330 -14.33 -30.24 -26.14
CA MET A 330 -13.96 -28.91 -25.66
C MET A 330 -14.29 -28.75 -24.19
N ASP A 331 -15.45 -29.20 -23.72
CA ASP A 331 -15.80 -29.15 -22.30
C ASP A 331 -14.79 -29.91 -21.42
N ASN A 332 -14.32 -31.09 -21.86
CA ASN A 332 -13.32 -31.84 -21.11
C ASN A 332 -11.96 -31.10 -21.14
N VAL A 333 -11.57 -30.53 -22.27
CA VAL A 333 -10.32 -29.77 -22.46
C VAL A 333 -10.32 -28.43 -21.72
N THR A 334 -11.45 -27.72 -21.66
CA THR A 334 -11.58 -26.47 -20.89
C THR A 334 -11.79 -26.75 -19.40
N ASN A 335 -12.41 -27.86 -19.01
CA ASN A 335 -12.50 -28.25 -17.59
C ASN A 335 -11.15 -28.75 -17.04
N LEU A 336 -10.21 -29.17 -17.91
CA LEU A 336 -8.80 -29.35 -17.55
C LEU A 336 -8.12 -28.03 -17.13
N THR A 337 -8.75 -26.86 -17.33
CA THR A 337 -8.13 -25.53 -17.15
C THR A 337 -8.66 -24.65 -16.01
N GLU A 338 -9.51 -25.14 -15.10
CA GLU A 338 -10.01 -24.24 -14.04
C GLU A 338 -8.97 -23.82 -12.98
N LYS A 339 -8.98 -22.50 -12.71
CA LYS A 339 -8.42 -21.73 -11.58
C LYS A 339 -6.92 -21.38 -11.53
N THR A 340 -6.17 -21.45 -12.62
CA THR A 340 -4.82 -20.85 -12.62
C THR A 340 -4.65 -19.94 -13.82
N SER A 341 -4.91 -18.65 -13.60
CA SER A 341 -4.43 -17.54 -14.43
C SER A 341 -2.90 -17.44 -14.48
N SER A 342 -2.16 -18.37 -13.85
CA SER A 342 -0.73 -18.25 -13.61
C SER A 342 0.19 -18.98 -14.59
N PHE A 343 -0.34 -19.72 -15.58
CA PHE A 343 0.50 -20.51 -16.49
C PHE A 343 1.52 -19.65 -17.28
N ILE A 344 1.14 -18.42 -17.63
CA ILE A 344 1.97 -17.50 -18.42
C ILE A 344 2.81 -16.57 -17.53
N SER A 345 2.46 -16.45 -16.23
CA SER A 345 3.15 -15.54 -15.30
C SER A 345 4.17 -16.20 -14.38
N ASN A 346 4.14 -17.54 -14.17
CA ASN A 346 5.09 -18.22 -13.28
C ASN A 346 5.46 -19.67 -13.70
N PRO A 347 6.74 -19.94 -14.05
CA PRO A 347 7.25 -21.28 -14.40
C PRO A 347 7.19 -22.33 -13.29
N ALA A 348 7.24 -21.94 -12.01
CA ALA A 348 7.13 -22.89 -10.89
C ALA A 348 5.70 -23.45 -10.79
N SER A 349 4.70 -22.60 -11.04
CA SER A 349 3.29 -23.02 -11.10
C SER A 349 3.01 -23.94 -12.30
N PHE A 350 3.75 -23.77 -13.38
CA PHE A 350 3.72 -24.63 -14.56
C PHE A 350 4.19 -26.07 -14.24
N ALA A 351 5.36 -26.21 -13.59
CA ALA A 351 5.90 -27.52 -13.19
C ALA A 351 4.98 -28.26 -12.18
N MET A 352 4.46 -27.55 -11.18
CA MET A 352 3.60 -28.15 -10.15
C MET A 352 2.24 -28.61 -10.72
N ASN A 353 1.68 -27.88 -11.70
CA ASN A 353 0.40 -28.25 -12.31
C ASN A 353 0.53 -29.42 -13.31
N PHE A 354 1.66 -29.54 -14.00
CA PHE A 354 1.95 -30.65 -14.93
C PHE A 354 1.94 -32.02 -14.24
N GLY A 355 2.37 -32.08 -12.97
CA GLY A 355 2.42 -33.30 -12.16
C GLY A 355 1.24 -33.53 -11.20
N SER A 356 0.32 -32.57 -11.07
CA SER A 356 -0.70 -32.57 -10.00
C SER A 356 -1.63 -33.78 -10.06
N SER A 357 -1.98 -34.32 -8.87
CA SER A 357 -2.90 -35.46 -8.73
C SER A 357 -4.30 -35.17 -9.30
N MET A 358 -4.74 -33.92 -9.21
CA MET A 358 -6.01 -33.44 -9.76
C MET A 358 -6.01 -33.48 -11.30
N PHE A 359 -4.91 -33.08 -11.95
CA PHE A 359 -4.78 -33.14 -13.40
C PHE A 359 -4.75 -34.59 -13.91
N LYS A 360 -3.97 -35.46 -13.24
CA LYS A 360 -3.96 -36.90 -13.55
C LYS A 360 -5.35 -37.52 -13.42
N GLY A 361 -6.13 -37.12 -12.42
CA GLY A 361 -7.52 -37.56 -12.25
C GLY A 361 -8.45 -37.14 -13.40
N LYS A 362 -8.31 -35.91 -13.90
CA LYS A 362 -9.08 -35.41 -15.06
C LYS A 362 -8.67 -36.04 -16.38
N VAL A 363 -7.36 -36.28 -16.59
CA VAL A 363 -6.87 -37.04 -17.75
C VAL A 363 -7.42 -38.48 -17.72
N ALA A 364 -7.49 -39.11 -16.54
CA ALA A 364 -8.10 -40.43 -16.40
C ALA A 364 -9.62 -40.43 -16.70
N GLU A 365 -10.35 -39.38 -16.31
CA GLU A 365 -11.76 -39.19 -16.67
C GLU A 365 -11.95 -39.00 -18.18
N MET A 366 -11.07 -38.24 -18.83
CA MET A 366 -11.08 -38.06 -20.27
C MET A 366 -10.77 -39.37 -20.99
N LYS A 367 -9.76 -40.12 -20.53
CA LYS A 367 -9.47 -41.47 -21.03
C LYS A 367 -10.71 -42.36 -20.90
N SER A 368 -11.38 -42.43 -19.75
CA SER A 368 -12.54 -43.32 -19.58
C SER A 368 -13.70 -43.02 -20.54
N LYS A 369 -13.93 -41.75 -20.90
CA LYS A 369 -14.96 -41.33 -21.88
C LYS A 369 -14.58 -41.65 -23.34
N PHE A 370 -13.28 -41.78 -23.64
CA PHE A 370 -12.77 -41.95 -25.00
C PHE A 370 -11.92 -43.23 -25.18
N VAL A 371 -11.92 -44.16 -24.22
CA VAL A 371 -10.98 -45.30 -24.09
C VAL A 371 -11.00 -46.27 -25.28
N ASP A 372 -12.09 -46.30 -26.04
CA ASP A 372 -12.27 -47.16 -27.22
C ASP A 372 -12.21 -46.38 -28.56
N LYS A 373 -11.76 -45.11 -28.53
CA LYS A 373 -11.71 -44.24 -29.71
C LYS A 373 -10.28 -43.82 -30.04
N GLU A 374 -9.91 -43.94 -31.31
CA GLU A 374 -8.69 -43.34 -31.84
C GLU A 374 -8.76 -41.81 -31.73
N MET A 375 -7.67 -41.19 -31.28
CA MET A 375 -7.49 -39.74 -31.30
C MET A 375 -6.51 -39.35 -32.40
N PHE A 376 -6.64 -38.13 -32.91
CA PHE A 376 -5.88 -37.63 -34.06
C PHE A 376 -5.15 -36.35 -33.65
N MET A 377 -3.82 -36.39 -33.67
CA MET A 377 -2.97 -35.22 -33.39
C MET A 377 -2.63 -34.50 -34.69
N TYR A 378 -2.89 -33.20 -34.72
CA TYR A 378 -2.64 -32.28 -35.83
C TYR A 378 -1.67 -31.18 -35.41
N LEU A 379 -0.77 -30.79 -36.31
CA LEU A 379 -0.05 -29.52 -36.15
C LEU A 379 -1.01 -28.36 -36.29
N VAL A 380 -0.77 -27.27 -35.59
CA VAL A 380 -1.50 -26.01 -35.81
C VAL A 380 -0.59 -25.08 -36.59
N ASP A 381 -1.09 -24.51 -37.67
CA ASP A 381 -0.40 -23.48 -38.43
C ASP A 381 -0.40 -22.17 -37.63
N GLU A 382 0.76 -21.61 -37.35
CA GLU A 382 0.90 -20.39 -36.54
C GLU A 382 0.39 -19.13 -37.25
N HIS A 383 0.28 -19.15 -38.58
CA HIS A 383 -0.25 -18.03 -39.37
C HIS A 383 -1.78 -18.04 -39.39
N THR A 384 -2.39 -19.20 -39.66
CA THR A 384 -3.85 -19.34 -39.79
C THR A 384 -4.53 -19.74 -38.47
N ASN A 385 -3.77 -20.31 -37.54
CA ASN A 385 -4.24 -20.85 -36.27
C ASN A 385 -5.31 -21.94 -36.45
N GLU A 386 -5.22 -22.65 -37.56
CA GLU A 386 -6.04 -23.81 -37.87
C GLU A 386 -5.16 -25.08 -37.88
N PRO A 387 -5.71 -26.25 -37.53
CA PRO A 387 -4.98 -27.48 -37.62
C PRO A 387 -4.73 -27.84 -39.10
N VAL A 388 -3.50 -28.20 -39.41
CA VAL A 388 -3.04 -28.47 -40.77
C VAL A 388 -3.67 -29.76 -41.30
N TYR A 389 -4.36 -29.66 -42.43
CA TYR A 389 -4.77 -30.82 -43.21
C TYR A 389 -3.64 -31.22 -44.17
N ASP A 390 -3.00 -32.37 -43.91
CA ASP A 390 -1.94 -32.92 -44.74
C ASP A 390 -2.40 -34.20 -45.48
N PRO A 391 -2.70 -34.11 -46.80
CA PRO A 391 -3.07 -35.28 -47.59
C PRO A 391 -1.88 -36.19 -47.94
N SER A 392 -0.64 -35.75 -47.70
CA SER A 392 0.59 -36.46 -48.08
C SER A 392 1.12 -37.42 -47.01
N GLY A 393 0.59 -37.36 -45.78
CA GLY A 393 0.55 -38.51 -44.87
C GLY A 393 1.40 -38.43 -43.59
N LEU A 394 1.93 -37.27 -43.19
CA LEU A 394 2.68 -37.16 -41.93
C LEU A 394 1.77 -36.83 -40.73
N TYR A 395 0.69 -36.07 -40.96
CA TYR A 395 -0.32 -35.74 -39.96
C TYR A 395 -1.74 -35.97 -40.54
N PRO A 396 -2.72 -36.40 -39.73
CA PRO A 396 -2.64 -36.57 -38.29
C PRO A 396 -1.89 -37.82 -37.85
N LYS A 397 -1.21 -37.73 -36.69
CA LYS A 397 -0.73 -38.92 -35.99
C LYS A 397 -1.88 -39.53 -35.20
N VAL A 398 -2.14 -40.82 -35.42
CA VAL A 398 -3.14 -41.57 -34.65
C VAL A 398 -2.54 -41.88 -33.28
N ILE A 399 -3.25 -41.48 -32.22
CA ILE A 399 -2.90 -41.76 -30.83
C ILE A 399 -3.94 -42.73 -30.28
N GLU A 400 -3.48 -43.92 -29.88
CA GLU A 400 -4.30 -44.87 -29.15
C GLU A 400 -4.53 -44.36 -27.72
N THR A 401 -5.79 -44.31 -27.27
CA THR A 401 -6.19 -43.77 -25.97
C THR A 401 -5.59 -44.51 -24.77
N LYS A 402 -5.21 -45.78 -24.98
CA LYS A 402 -4.57 -46.65 -23.98
C LYS A 402 -3.06 -46.40 -23.83
N SER A 403 -2.46 -45.63 -24.74
CA SER A 403 -1.04 -45.31 -24.70
C SER A 403 -0.73 -44.24 -23.65
N ASP A 404 0.44 -44.36 -23.01
CA ASP A 404 1.02 -43.33 -22.14
C ASP A 404 1.27 -42.00 -22.88
N LEU A 405 1.23 -42.02 -24.21
CA LEU A 405 1.34 -40.82 -25.05
C LEU A 405 0.24 -39.80 -24.73
N VAL A 406 -0.99 -40.23 -24.45
CA VAL A 406 -2.09 -39.30 -24.10
C VAL A 406 -1.80 -38.53 -22.81
N ASP A 407 -1.19 -39.19 -21.81
CA ASP A 407 -0.82 -38.56 -20.54
C ASP A 407 0.29 -37.52 -20.72
N LYS A 408 1.16 -37.73 -21.70
CA LYS A 408 2.27 -36.82 -22.04
C LYS A 408 1.83 -35.64 -22.91
N HIS A 409 0.92 -35.86 -23.87
CA HIS A 409 0.63 -34.88 -24.92
C HIS A 409 -0.56 -33.95 -24.59
N LEU A 410 -1.57 -34.41 -23.84
CA LEU A 410 -2.69 -33.54 -23.42
C LEU A 410 -2.27 -32.33 -22.58
N PRO A 411 -1.35 -32.45 -21.61
CA PRO A 411 -0.83 -31.26 -20.91
C PRO A 411 -0.15 -30.26 -21.86
N MET A 412 0.56 -30.75 -22.87
CA MET A 412 1.27 -29.88 -23.83
C MET A 412 0.31 -29.18 -24.79
N MET A 413 -0.72 -29.90 -25.25
CA MET A 413 -1.82 -29.32 -26.03
C MET A 413 -2.51 -28.17 -25.28
N ARG A 414 -2.69 -28.28 -23.96
CA ARG A 414 -3.25 -27.19 -23.13
C ARG A 414 -2.44 -25.90 -23.25
N VAL A 415 -1.11 -26.00 -23.20
CA VAL A 415 -0.20 -24.83 -23.30
C VAL A 415 -0.38 -24.15 -24.65
N GLY A 416 -0.44 -24.95 -25.72
CA GLY A 416 -0.74 -24.47 -27.08
C GLY A 416 -2.08 -23.74 -27.14
N LEU A 417 -3.14 -24.30 -26.56
CA LEU A 417 -4.48 -23.67 -26.56
C LEU A 417 -4.53 -22.35 -25.77
N GLN A 418 -3.82 -22.26 -24.65
CA GLN A 418 -3.73 -21.01 -23.87
C GLN A 418 -2.98 -19.92 -24.63
N ALA A 419 -1.85 -20.26 -25.26
CA ALA A 419 -1.10 -19.33 -26.11
C ALA A 419 -1.95 -18.82 -27.29
N MET A 420 -2.70 -19.73 -27.92
CA MET A 420 -3.62 -19.40 -29.02
C MET A 420 -4.76 -18.47 -28.57
N ALA A 421 -5.32 -18.71 -27.38
CA ALA A 421 -6.36 -17.86 -26.80
C ALA A 421 -5.85 -16.45 -26.48
N VAL A 422 -4.61 -16.30 -26.02
CA VAL A 422 -3.98 -14.98 -25.77
C VAL A 422 -3.71 -14.23 -27.07
N MET A 423 -3.28 -14.90 -28.13
CA MET A 423 -2.94 -14.26 -29.39
C MET A 423 -4.16 -13.80 -30.19
N ASN A 424 -5.20 -14.65 -30.27
CA ASN A 424 -6.29 -14.49 -31.25
C ASN A 424 -7.70 -14.57 -30.64
N GLY A 425 -7.79 -14.63 -29.31
CA GLY A 425 -9.05 -14.64 -28.58
C GLY A 425 -9.94 -15.86 -28.85
N ALA A 426 -11.24 -15.69 -28.56
CA ALA A 426 -12.21 -16.79 -28.59
C ALA A 426 -12.41 -17.39 -29.99
N ALA A 427 -12.29 -16.57 -31.04
CA ALA A 427 -12.47 -17.01 -32.43
C ALA A 427 -11.34 -17.96 -32.88
N GLY A 428 -10.09 -17.64 -32.55
CA GLY A 428 -8.94 -18.50 -32.85
C GLY A 428 -8.95 -19.81 -32.05
N LEU A 429 -9.44 -19.77 -30.80
CA LEU A 429 -9.63 -21.00 -30.03
C LEU A 429 -10.71 -21.90 -30.65
N ALA A 430 -11.81 -21.33 -31.15
CA ALA A 430 -12.89 -22.07 -31.78
C ALA A 430 -12.48 -22.69 -33.12
N SER A 431 -11.64 -22.01 -33.92
CA SER A 431 -11.15 -22.54 -35.21
C SER A 431 -10.28 -23.78 -35.06
N CYS A 432 -9.55 -23.92 -33.95
CA CYS A 432 -8.81 -25.15 -33.64
C CYS A 432 -9.72 -26.38 -33.55
N PHE A 433 -10.94 -26.23 -33.02
CA PHE A 433 -11.93 -27.31 -32.92
C PHE A 433 -12.87 -27.39 -34.12
N CYS A 434 -12.90 -26.39 -35.01
CA CYS A 434 -13.78 -26.35 -36.17
C CYS A 434 -13.07 -25.67 -37.37
N PRO A 435 -11.99 -26.27 -37.91
CA PRO A 435 -11.19 -25.61 -38.95
C PRO A 435 -11.92 -25.47 -40.29
N GLY A 436 -11.64 -24.35 -40.97
CA GLY A 436 -12.23 -24.03 -42.26
C GLY A 436 -13.71 -23.62 -42.18
N ILE A 437 -14.26 -23.44 -40.98
CA ILE A 437 -15.62 -22.94 -40.76
C ILE A 437 -15.56 -21.45 -40.40
N PRO A 438 -16.21 -20.56 -41.17
CA PRO A 438 -16.30 -19.15 -40.83
C PRO A 438 -16.87 -18.95 -39.41
N SER A 439 -16.28 -18.04 -38.62
CA SER A 439 -16.67 -17.78 -37.23
C SER A 439 -18.17 -17.50 -37.03
N ARG A 440 -18.83 -16.88 -38.03
CA ARG A 440 -20.29 -16.62 -38.03
C ARG A 440 -21.15 -17.89 -38.07
N LEU A 441 -20.61 -19.01 -38.55
CA LEU A 441 -21.27 -20.31 -38.64
C LEU A 441 -20.92 -21.23 -37.46
N VAL A 442 -19.99 -20.81 -36.60
CA VAL A 442 -19.69 -21.50 -35.34
C VAL A 442 -20.86 -21.28 -34.36
N PRO A 443 -21.38 -22.32 -33.68
CA PRO A 443 -22.51 -22.18 -32.78
C PRO A 443 -22.17 -21.30 -31.61
N LYS A 444 -23.19 -20.57 -31.16
CA LYS A 444 -23.10 -19.70 -29.99
C LYS A 444 -22.61 -20.43 -28.75
N GLY A 445 -23.01 -21.68 -28.52
CA GLY A 445 -22.56 -22.48 -27.38
C GLY A 445 -21.05 -22.71 -27.34
N LEU A 446 -20.43 -23.07 -28.48
CA LEU A 446 -18.97 -23.26 -28.57
C LEU A 446 -18.23 -21.93 -28.44
N MET A 447 -18.73 -20.87 -29.07
CA MET A 447 -18.17 -19.52 -28.97
C MET A 447 -18.25 -18.94 -27.56
N GLU A 448 -19.36 -19.16 -26.85
CA GLU A 448 -19.53 -18.75 -25.45
C GLU A 448 -18.55 -19.46 -24.53
N LYS A 449 -18.28 -20.75 -24.77
CA LYS A 449 -17.27 -21.52 -24.03
C LYS A 449 -15.85 -21.01 -24.30
N ALA A 450 -15.52 -20.75 -25.57
CA ALA A 450 -14.25 -20.16 -25.95
C ALA A 450 -14.05 -18.77 -25.32
N THR A 451 -15.11 -17.96 -25.28
CA THR A 451 -15.10 -16.62 -24.68
C THR A 451 -14.89 -16.71 -23.17
N LYS A 452 -15.62 -17.59 -22.47
CA LYS A 452 -15.41 -17.83 -21.02
C LYS A 452 -13.99 -18.27 -20.70
N PHE A 453 -13.38 -19.08 -21.56
CA PHE A 453 -12.01 -19.52 -21.38
C PHE A 453 -11.03 -18.35 -21.50
N VAL A 454 -11.18 -17.51 -22.53
CA VAL A 454 -10.34 -16.32 -22.77
C VAL A 454 -10.50 -15.30 -21.65
N ASP A 455 -11.74 -14.99 -21.25
CA ASP A 455 -12.05 -14.08 -20.14
C ASP A 455 -11.46 -14.56 -18.80
N GLY A 456 -11.27 -15.87 -18.66
CA GLY A 456 -10.62 -16.47 -17.49
C GLY A 456 -9.11 -16.22 -17.41
N LEU A 457 -8.45 -15.89 -18.54
CA LEU A 457 -7.02 -15.62 -18.62
C LEU A 457 -6.66 -14.18 -18.21
N ASP A 458 -7.59 -13.22 -18.34
CA ASP A 458 -7.38 -11.80 -18.05
C ASP A 458 -7.44 -11.44 -16.54
N LYS A 459 -7.67 -12.40 -15.65
CA LYS A 459 -7.64 -12.15 -14.20
C LYS A 459 -6.19 -12.09 -13.71
N GLU A 460 -5.72 -10.88 -13.37
CA GLU A 460 -4.42 -10.63 -12.76
C GLU A 460 -4.13 -11.62 -11.62
N SER A 461 -2.94 -12.23 -11.63
CA SER A 461 -2.43 -13.09 -10.58
C SER A 461 -2.40 -12.35 -9.24
N ASN A 462 -3.00 -12.94 -8.20
CA ASN A 462 -3.02 -12.35 -6.86
C ASN A 462 -1.76 -12.77 -6.08
N VAL A 463 -1.36 -11.98 -5.09
CA VAL A 463 -0.17 -12.25 -4.25
C VAL A 463 -0.29 -13.59 -3.50
N GLU A 464 -1.51 -14.07 -3.28
CA GLU A 464 -1.81 -15.39 -2.70
C GLU A 464 -1.18 -16.56 -3.49
N ASP A 465 -0.93 -16.40 -4.80
CA ASP A 465 -0.31 -17.43 -5.64
C ASP A 465 1.20 -17.60 -5.33
N TYR A 466 1.84 -16.59 -4.73
CA TYR A 466 3.26 -16.68 -4.29
C TYR A 466 3.41 -17.40 -2.94
N ASP A 467 2.43 -17.24 -2.03
CA ASP A 467 2.45 -17.90 -0.72
C ASP A 467 2.34 -19.42 -0.83
N VAL A 468 1.62 -19.92 -1.85
CA VAL A 468 1.55 -21.35 -2.18
C VAL A 468 2.91 -21.90 -2.64
N VAL A 469 3.68 -21.10 -3.37
CA VAL A 469 5.03 -21.49 -3.82
C VAL A 469 6.02 -21.49 -2.65
N GLN A 470 5.92 -20.50 -1.75
CA GLN A 470 6.76 -20.43 -0.55
C GLN A 470 6.52 -21.63 0.38
N GLY A 471 5.25 -22.03 0.58
CA GLY A 471 4.90 -23.18 1.42
C GLY A 471 5.48 -24.51 0.96
N GLU A 472 5.68 -24.71 -0.34
CA GLU A 472 6.24 -25.96 -0.89
C GLU A 472 7.78 -25.96 -0.96
N VAL A 473 8.40 -24.78 -1.09
CA VAL A 473 9.87 -24.64 -0.95
C VAL A 473 10.30 -24.93 0.49
N ASP A 474 9.49 -24.48 1.45
CA ASP A 474 9.70 -24.76 2.88
C ASP A 474 9.44 -26.24 3.22
N SER A 475 8.63 -26.96 2.43
CA SER A 475 8.36 -28.40 2.63
C SER A 475 9.38 -29.33 1.97
N GLN A 476 10.12 -28.88 0.94
CA GLN A 476 11.20 -29.63 0.30
C GLN A 476 12.61 -29.32 0.85
N GLY A 477 12.76 -28.28 1.68
CA GLY A 477 14.01 -27.95 2.38
C GLY A 477 14.29 -28.77 3.65
N GLY A 478 13.41 -29.71 4.01
CA GLY A 478 13.57 -30.61 5.16
C GLY A 478 13.99 -32.03 4.75
N GLY A 479 15.22 -32.18 4.28
CA GLY A 479 15.85 -33.47 3.98
C GLY A 479 17.31 -33.50 4.38
#